data_AF-A0AAD7ADQ5-F1
#
_entry.id   AF-A0AAD7ADQ5-F1
#
_cell.length_a   1.000
_cell.length_b   1.000
_cell.length_c   1.000
_cell.angle_alpha   90.00
_cell.angle_beta   90.00
_cell.angle_gamma   90.00
#
_symmetry.space_group_name_H-M   'P 1'
#
loop_
_entity.id
_entity.type
_entity.pdbx_description
1 polymer ?
#
loop_
_entity_poly.entity_id
_entity_poly.type
_entity_poly.pdbx_seq_one_letter_code
_entity_poly.pdbx_strand_id
1 'polypeptide(L)'
;MSQLVGSASWGRDNHDSTSGAGSLRSSRLRARRFPPGSNRSFYEARSSHPEYPSSSGEPLSSCVGFNPYGPFLNSSGIPSGPKIRRLRAPSKAVLKPRAAADAQTSLTLDPSVVVSGFKNNGQVEGSSQSGSLTSSNNFINFCATTKLPLTNGTQVVTGSCNSAPMGLIPAVNRMPTSKFTYPRNGDILATNAPMTVGLAITNFASGNFANVQTNYLAAPQQLDSNGQIQGHAMVVIEEVAADPLTALDPRKFMFFKGLTGVADSTGVLTTEVTEGLPAGFYRATTTNGNPALLPTLQHGAVDDAIYVNML
;
A
#
# COMPACT_ATOMS: atom_id res chain seq x y z
N MET A 1 -10.92 9.58 59.98
CA MET A 1 -10.08 10.54 59.22
C MET A 1 -9.51 9.76 58.03
N SER A 2 -9.99 9.94 56.79
CA SER A 2 -9.83 11.10 55.87
C SER A 2 -8.34 11.30 55.49
N GLN A 3 -7.94 11.39 54.21
CA GLN A 3 -8.68 11.81 53.00
C GLN A 3 -8.40 10.97 51.74
N LEU A 4 -9.32 11.08 50.77
CA LEU A 4 -9.16 10.78 49.34
C LEU A 4 -9.62 12.02 48.55
N VAL A 5 -8.88 12.41 47.51
CA VAL A 5 -9.28 13.41 46.49
C VAL A 5 -8.56 13.03 45.18
N GLY A 6 -9.15 13.05 43.99
CA GLY A 6 -10.55 13.27 43.62
C GLY A 6 -10.69 13.27 42.10
N SER A 7 -11.82 12.78 41.58
CA SER A 7 -12.17 12.82 40.15
C SER A 7 -13.46 13.62 39.96
N ALA A 8 -13.57 14.37 38.86
CA ALA A 8 -14.74 15.20 38.57
C ALA A 8 -15.20 15.01 37.11
N SER A 9 -16.49 14.69 36.97
CA SER A 9 -17.24 14.60 35.72
C SER A 9 -18.01 15.90 35.49
N TRP A 10 -18.19 16.30 34.23
CA TRP A 10 -18.98 17.49 33.88
C TRP A 10 -20.44 17.11 33.55
N GLY A 11 -21.37 17.65 34.35
CA GLY A 11 -22.82 17.57 34.13
C GLY A 11 -23.38 18.83 33.47
N ARG A 12 -24.61 18.73 32.94
CA ARG A 12 -25.39 19.85 32.40
C ARG A 12 -26.28 20.42 33.50
N ASP A 13 -26.59 21.72 33.43
CA ASP A 13 -27.74 22.30 34.13
C ASP A 13 -28.62 23.12 33.19
N ASN A 14 -29.94 22.98 33.39
CA ASN A 14 -30.98 23.82 32.81
C ASN A 14 -31.27 25.00 33.75
N HIS A 15 -31.71 26.14 33.20
CA HIS A 15 -32.48 27.11 33.98
C HIS A 15 -33.59 27.71 33.11
N ASP A 16 -34.76 27.90 33.72
CA ASP A 16 -35.98 28.44 33.10
C ASP A 16 -36.57 29.54 34.02
N SER A 17 -37.01 30.67 33.45
CA SER A 17 -38.00 31.59 34.03
C SER A 17 -38.36 32.78 33.12
N THR A 18 -39.49 32.64 32.43
CA THR A 18 -40.58 33.65 32.29
C THR A 18 -40.37 35.02 31.60
N SER A 19 -41.22 35.19 30.58
CA SER A 19 -42.06 36.36 30.21
C SER A 19 -41.48 37.61 29.49
N GLY A 20 -41.93 37.78 28.24
CA GLY A 20 -41.87 39.01 27.44
C GLY A 20 -42.55 38.82 26.09
N ALA A 21 -43.71 39.46 25.86
CA ALA A 21 -44.51 39.22 24.66
C ALA A 21 -44.05 40.08 23.46
N GLY A 22 -43.86 39.46 22.29
CA GLY A 22 -43.49 40.16 21.05
C GLY A 22 -43.91 39.36 19.81
N SER A 23 -44.95 39.82 19.10
CA SER A 23 -45.52 39.13 17.94
C SER A 23 -44.83 39.52 16.63
N LEU A 24 -44.19 38.57 15.95
CA LEU A 24 -43.81 38.71 14.53
C LEU A 24 -43.99 37.40 13.72
N ARG A 25 -45.16 37.32 13.07
CA ARG A 25 -45.50 36.69 11.77
C ARG A 25 -44.64 35.50 11.28
N SER A 26 -45.27 34.33 11.17
CA SER A 26 -44.73 33.24 10.34
C SER A 26 -44.93 33.50 8.84
N SER A 27 -43.86 33.36 8.06
CA SER A 27 -43.88 33.40 6.60
C SER A 27 -43.89 31.98 6.04
N ARG A 28 -45.06 31.50 5.60
CA ARG A 28 -45.22 30.20 4.94
C ARG A 28 -44.52 30.20 3.57
N LEU A 29 -43.37 29.54 3.46
CA LEU A 29 -42.79 29.20 2.15
C LEU A 29 -43.62 28.08 1.49
N ARG A 30 -44.29 28.42 0.38
CA ARG A 30 -45.03 27.44 -0.43
C ARG A 30 -44.06 26.50 -1.15
N ALA A 31 -44.15 25.20 -0.87
CA ALA A 31 -43.56 24.19 -1.74
C ALA A 31 -44.18 24.30 -3.16
N ARG A 32 -43.34 24.53 -4.17
CA ARG A 32 -43.75 24.42 -5.59
C ARG A 32 -43.63 22.96 -6.02
N ARG A 33 -44.72 22.38 -6.50
CA ARG A 33 -44.72 21.08 -7.18
C ARG A 33 -44.10 21.24 -8.57
N PHE A 34 -43.22 20.32 -8.96
CA PHE A 34 -42.82 20.11 -10.35
C PHE A 34 -43.62 18.93 -10.95
N PRO A 35 -43.94 18.94 -12.26
CA PRO A 35 -44.72 17.89 -12.91
C PRO A 35 -43.86 16.65 -13.26
N PRO A 36 -44.46 15.45 -13.39
CA PRO A 36 -43.73 14.23 -13.70
C PRO A 36 -43.67 13.94 -15.21
N GLY A 37 -42.56 13.33 -15.65
CA GLY A 37 -42.50 12.45 -16.82
C GLY A 37 -41.74 12.97 -18.04
N SER A 38 -40.65 12.29 -18.40
CA SER A 38 -40.62 11.42 -19.58
C SER A 38 -39.29 10.63 -19.67
N ASN A 39 -39.36 9.48 -20.34
CA ASN A 39 -38.45 8.35 -20.27
C ASN A 39 -36.97 8.65 -20.56
N ARG A 40 -36.08 8.01 -19.77
CA ARG A 40 -34.69 7.77 -20.14
C ARG A 40 -34.63 6.67 -21.22
N SER A 41 -34.03 6.96 -22.37
CA SER A 41 -33.44 5.90 -23.19
C SER A 41 -32.14 5.44 -22.53
N PHE A 42 -32.00 4.14 -22.29
CA PHE A 42 -30.73 3.54 -21.90
C PHE A 42 -29.78 3.57 -23.10
N TYR A 43 -28.65 4.27 -22.98
CA TYR A 43 -27.47 3.96 -23.78
C TYR A 43 -26.62 2.95 -23.01
N GLU A 44 -26.60 1.72 -23.52
CA GLU A 44 -25.89 0.59 -22.91
C GLU A 44 -24.40 0.64 -23.28
N ALA A 45 -23.60 1.31 -22.45
CA ALA A 45 -22.14 1.36 -22.63
C ALA A 45 -21.52 0.01 -22.22
N ARG A 46 -21.34 -0.90 -23.18
CA ARG A 46 -20.57 -2.14 -23.01
C ARG A 46 -19.10 -1.82 -22.65
N SER A 47 -18.71 -2.05 -21.40
CA SER A 47 -17.30 -2.17 -21.04
C SER A 47 -16.76 -3.52 -21.49
N SER A 48 -15.90 -3.53 -22.52
CA SER A 48 -15.16 -4.72 -22.93
C SER A 48 -13.96 -4.94 -22.01
N HIS A 49 -14.00 -6.00 -21.21
CA HIS A 49 -12.82 -6.49 -20.49
C HIS A 49 -12.01 -7.42 -21.42
N PRO A 50 -10.69 -7.30 -21.50
CA PRO A 50 -9.84 -8.31 -22.13
C PRO A 50 -9.67 -9.52 -21.20
N GLU A 51 -10.10 -10.69 -21.65
CA GLU A 51 -9.78 -11.98 -21.01
C GLU A 51 -8.30 -12.32 -21.24
N TYR A 52 -7.62 -12.81 -20.20
CA TYR A 52 -6.27 -13.36 -20.33
C TYR A 52 -6.33 -14.89 -20.50
N PRO A 53 -5.65 -15.48 -21.51
CA PRO A 53 -5.71 -16.92 -21.75
C PRO A 53 -4.82 -17.70 -20.78
N SER A 54 -5.36 -18.79 -20.22
CA SER A 54 -4.61 -19.79 -19.46
C SER A 54 -3.91 -20.78 -20.40
N SER A 55 -2.58 -20.78 -20.44
CA SER A 55 -1.80 -21.78 -21.19
C SER A 55 -1.40 -22.97 -20.31
N SER A 56 -1.98 -24.14 -20.56
CA SER A 56 -1.46 -25.42 -20.08
C SER A 56 -0.22 -25.84 -20.87
N GLY A 57 0.77 -26.42 -20.19
CA GLY A 57 1.99 -26.95 -20.82
C GLY A 57 2.59 -28.09 -20.00
N GLU A 58 2.74 -29.25 -20.62
CA GLU A 58 3.33 -30.47 -20.03
C GLU A 58 4.87 -30.44 -19.97
N PRO A 59 5.52 -31.27 -19.12
CA PRO A 59 6.96 -31.21 -18.92
C PRO A 59 7.74 -32.01 -19.97
N LEU A 60 8.94 -31.54 -20.32
CA LEU A 60 9.89 -32.31 -21.13
C LEU A 60 11.28 -32.45 -20.50
N SER A 61 11.64 -33.72 -20.38
CA SER A 61 12.96 -34.32 -20.63
C SER A 61 14.13 -34.07 -19.65
N SER A 62 14.62 -35.19 -19.14
CA SER A 62 15.91 -35.35 -18.47
C SER A 62 17.08 -35.35 -19.47
N CYS A 63 18.29 -35.10 -18.97
CA CYS A 63 19.53 -35.35 -19.72
C CYS A 63 20.65 -35.88 -18.82
N VAL A 64 21.16 -37.07 -19.18
CA VAL A 64 22.57 -37.54 -19.08
C VAL A 64 23.23 -37.54 -17.69
N GLY A 65 23.88 -38.58 -17.16
CA GLY A 65 24.33 -39.91 -17.60
C GLY A 65 25.15 -40.51 -16.43
N PHE A 66 26.05 -41.48 -16.56
CA PHE A 66 26.40 -42.45 -17.62
C PHE A 66 27.23 -43.57 -16.92
N ASN A 67 27.05 -44.86 -17.22
CA ASN A 67 27.75 -45.95 -16.49
C ASN A 67 28.32 -47.03 -17.45
N PRO A 68 29.66 -47.24 -17.49
CA PRO A 68 30.28 -48.29 -18.28
C PRO A 68 30.61 -49.57 -17.46
N TYR A 69 30.95 -50.62 -18.21
CA TYR A 69 31.42 -51.96 -17.79
C TYR A 69 30.36 -53.01 -17.44
N GLY A 70 30.37 -54.09 -18.24
CA GLY A 70 29.56 -55.30 -18.07
C GLY A 70 30.25 -56.37 -17.22
N PRO A 71 29.67 -57.58 -17.16
CA PRO A 71 30.09 -58.66 -16.25
C PRO A 71 31.22 -59.51 -16.85
N PHE A 72 31.94 -60.28 -16.02
CA PHE A 72 32.04 -61.75 -16.14
C PHE A 72 32.93 -62.43 -15.08
N LEU A 73 32.63 -63.71 -14.86
CA LEU A 73 33.47 -64.80 -14.33
C LEU A 73 33.64 -65.01 -12.82
N ASN A 74 33.90 -66.28 -12.52
CA ASN A 74 33.72 -66.99 -11.26
C ASN A 74 34.96 -67.87 -11.04
N SER A 75 35.62 -67.82 -9.88
CA SER A 75 36.67 -68.79 -9.54
C SER A 75 36.91 -68.90 -8.03
N SER A 76 37.25 -70.13 -7.60
CA SER A 76 37.31 -70.56 -6.21
C SER A 76 38.72 -70.46 -5.60
N GLY A 77 38.80 -70.12 -4.31
CA GLY A 77 39.87 -70.56 -3.41
C GLY A 77 41.11 -69.67 -3.28
N ILE A 78 41.48 -69.34 -2.03
CA ILE A 78 42.85 -69.10 -1.50
C ILE A 78 42.75 -68.93 0.04
N PRO A 79 43.76 -69.34 0.84
CA PRO A 79 43.57 -69.65 2.26
C PRO A 79 43.69 -68.47 3.24
N SER A 80 43.40 -68.75 4.52
CA SER A 80 43.26 -67.81 5.63
C SER A 80 44.55 -67.10 6.06
N GLY A 81 44.57 -65.76 5.94
CA GLY A 81 45.52 -64.87 6.63
C GLY A 81 45.03 -64.42 8.02
N PRO A 82 45.89 -63.73 8.82
CA PRO A 82 45.62 -63.43 10.22
C PRO A 82 44.50 -62.40 10.42
N LYS A 83 43.77 -62.52 11.55
CA LYS A 83 42.63 -61.65 11.90
C LYS A 83 43.06 -60.21 12.18
N ILE A 84 43.05 -59.35 11.17
CA ILE A 84 43.12 -57.89 11.36
C ILE A 84 41.87 -57.43 12.11
N ARG A 85 42.07 -56.88 13.31
CA ARG A 85 41.00 -56.32 14.16
C ARG A 85 40.44 -55.08 13.47
N ARG A 86 39.28 -55.21 12.80
CA ARG A 86 38.62 -54.09 12.10
C ARG A 86 38.39 -52.93 13.07
N LEU A 87 39.08 -51.82 12.84
CA LEU A 87 38.70 -50.53 13.41
C LEU A 87 37.30 -50.20 12.89
N ARG A 88 36.36 -50.01 13.81
CA ARG A 88 34.97 -49.66 13.50
C ARG A 88 34.99 -48.26 12.88
N ALA A 89 34.60 -48.14 11.62
CA ALA A 89 34.45 -46.84 10.98
C ALA A 89 33.57 -45.92 11.84
N PRO A 90 33.88 -44.62 11.96
CA PRO A 90 33.02 -43.70 12.69
C PRO A 90 31.63 -43.77 12.05
N SER A 91 30.63 -44.09 12.87
CA SER A 91 29.24 -44.14 12.39
C SER A 91 28.91 -42.77 11.84
N LYS A 92 28.55 -42.68 10.55
CA LYS A 92 27.96 -41.44 10.01
C LYS A 92 26.81 -41.08 10.94
N ALA A 93 26.97 -39.97 11.67
CA ALA A 93 25.88 -39.45 12.47
C ALA A 93 24.77 -39.11 11.47
N VAL A 94 23.74 -39.95 11.41
CA VAL A 94 22.49 -39.59 10.74
C VAL A 94 21.97 -38.42 11.55
N LEU A 95 22.18 -37.20 11.03
CA LEU A 95 21.51 -36.03 11.54
C LEU A 95 20.03 -36.35 11.48
N LYS A 96 19.41 -36.61 12.63
CA LYS A 96 17.96 -36.68 12.72
C LYS A 96 17.46 -35.38 12.09
N PRO A 97 16.50 -35.42 11.14
CA PRO A 97 15.81 -34.22 10.73
C PRO A 97 15.35 -33.54 12.02
N ARG A 98 15.82 -32.30 12.24
CA ARG A 98 15.26 -31.46 13.30
C ARG A 98 13.76 -31.45 13.02
N ALA A 99 12.94 -31.89 13.98
CA ALA A 99 11.50 -31.80 13.84
C ALA A 99 11.19 -30.39 13.35
N ALA A 100 10.50 -30.28 12.20
CA ALA A 100 10.25 -28.99 11.57
C ALA A 100 9.65 -28.10 12.65
N ALA A 101 10.33 -26.99 12.97
CA ALA A 101 9.79 -26.04 13.92
C ALA A 101 8.45 -25.61 13.34
N ASP A 102 7.40 -25.59 14.17
CA ASP A 102 6.09 -25.10 13.76
C ASP A 102 6.29 -23.76 13.05
N ALA A 103 5.88 -23.68 11.78
CA ALA A 103 6.14 -22.53 10.92
C ALA A 103 5.64 -21.22 11.55
N GLN A 104 4.65 -21.30 12.43
CA GLN A 104 4.07 -20.17 13.16
C GLN A 104 4.91 -19.70 14.36
N THR A 105 5.85 -20.50 14.85
CA THR A 105 6.78 -20.18 15.96
C THR A 105 8.26 -20.21 15.55
N SER A 106 8.54 -20.62 14.32
CA SER A 106 9.88 -20.68 13.73
C SER A 106 10.47 -19.29 13.53
N LEU A 107 11.75 -19.12 13.89
CA LEU A 107 12.55 -17.93 13.57
C LEU A 107 13.23 -18.01 12.19
N THR A 108 12.96 -19.07 11.42
CA THR A 108 13.44 -19.23 10.05
C THR A 108 12.28 -19.30 9.09
N LEU A 109 12.35 -18.53 8.00
CA LEU A 109 11.34 -18.50 6.94
C LEU A 109 11.03 -19.90 6.41
N ASP A 110 9.76 -20.27 6.38
CA ASP A 110 9.32 -21.52 5.76
C ASP A 110 9.52 -21.45 4.23
N PRO A 111 10.18 -22.43 3.59
CA PRO A 111 10.38 -22.44 2.14
C PRO A 111 9.10 -22.34 1.31
N SER A 112 7.97 -22.81 1.83
CA SER A 112 6.66 -22.81 1.12
C SER A 112 6.06 -21.42 0.93
N VAL A 113 6.43 -20.45 1.77
CA VAL A 113 5.93 -19.06 1.66
C VAL A 113 6.90 -18.12 0.94
N VAL A 114 8.03 -18.62 0.42
CA VAL A 114 9.04 -17.78 -0.28
C VAL A 114 8.47 -17.21 -1.58
N VAL A 115 8.37 -15.87 -1.65
CA VAL A 115 7.85 -15.16 -2.83
C VAL A 115 8.99 -14.93 -3.83
N SER A 116 9.09 -15.80 -4.83
CA SER A 116 10.15 -15.75 -5.86
C SER A 116 10.18 -14.43 -6.63
N GLY A 117 9.02 -13.78 -6.84
CA GLY A 117 8.90 -12.50 -7.52
C GLY A 117 9.69 -11.36 -6.86
N PHE A 118 9.93 -11.42 -5.54
CA PHE A 118 10.71 -10.41 -4.83
C PHE A 118 12.21 -10.40 -5.24
N LYS A 119 12.66 -11.33 -6.07
CA LYS A 119 14.00 -11.31 -6.67
C LYS A 119 14.11 -10.39 -7.90
N ASN A 120 12.98 -9.91 -8.44
CA ASN A 120 12.93 -8.97 -9.55
C ASN A 120 12.68 -7.54 -9.02
N ASN A 121 13.55 -6.58 -9.34
CA ASN A 121 13.41 -5.18 -8.91
C ASN A 121 12.32 -4.41 -9.68
N GLY A 122 11.80 -4.97 -10.76
CA GLY A 122 10.76 -4.39 -11.61
C GLY A 122 11.21 -3.21 -12.47
N GLN A 123 12.50 -2.91 -12.58
CA GLN A 123 12.96 -1.78 -13.39
C GLN A 123 13.24 -2.21 -14.84
N VAL A 124 12.64 -1.52 -15.81
CA VAL A 124 13.03 -1.64 -17.21
C VAL A 124 14.15 -0.63 -17.51
N GLU A 125 15.24 -1.09 -18.13
CA GLU A 125 16.37 -0.24 -18.50
C GLU A 125 15.93 0.90 -19.44
N GLY A 126 16.43 2.13 -19.19
CA GLY A 126 16.06 3.33 -19.93
C GLY A 126 14.65 3.90 -19.63
N SER A 127 13.87 3.27 -18.75
CA SER A 127 12.60 3.84 -18.28
C SER A 127 12.78 4.79 -17.10
N SER A 128 11.76 5.59 -16.79
CA SER A 128 11.72 6.47 -15.61
C SER A 128 11.42 5.74 -14.30
N GLN A 129 11.28 4.41 -14.31
CA GLN A 129 11.02 3.60 -13.11
C GLN A 129 12.26 3.53 -12.21
N SER A 130 12.05 3.56 -10.89
CA SER A 130 13.07 3.28 -9.89
C SER A 130 13.17 1.78 -9.64
N GLY A 131 14.40 1.25 -9.51
CA GLY A 131 14.63 -0.12 -9.06
C GLY A 131 14.16 -0.32 -7.62
N SER A 132 13.22 -1.24 -7.43
CA SER A 132 12.78 -1.66 -6.09
C SER A 132 13.85 -2.49 -5.39
N LEU A 133 13.77 -2.60 -4.07
CA LEU A 133 14.60 -3.56 -3.34
C LEU A 133 14.19 -5.00 -3.69
N THR A 134 15.16 -5.90 -3.65
CA THR A 134 14.95 -7.33 -3.88
C THR A 134 15.28 -8.17 -2.66
N SER A 135 14.67 -9.34 -2.54
CA SER A 135 14.85 -10.27 -1.43
C SER A 135 14.69 -11.73 -1.85
N SER A 136 15.52 -12.60 -1.28
CA SER A 136 15.37 -14.05 -1.35
C SER A 136 14.69 -14.67 -0.12
N ASN A 137 14.37 -13.88 0.90
CA ASN A 137 13.83 -14.31 2.20
C ASN A 137 12.66 -13.45 2.68
N ASN A 138 11.78 -13.02 1.77
CA ASN A 138 10.60 -12.18 2.03
C ASN A 138 10.86 -10.97 2.95
N PHE A 139 12.05 -10.36 2.89
CA PHE A 139 12.44 -9.22 3.74
C PHE A 139 12.40 -9.49 5.26
N ILE A 140 12.40 -10.76 5.71
CA ILE A 140 12.35 -11.12 7.15
C ILE A 140 13.50 -10.51 7.97
N ASN A 141 14.65 -10.27 7.34
CA ASN A 141 15.82 -9.63 7.95
C ASN A 141 15.99 -8.15 7.57
N PHE A 142 14.98 -7.49 6.98
CA PHE A 142 15.10 -6.13 6.44
C PHE A 142 15.69 -5.12 7.42
N CYS A 143 15.20 -5.10 8.66
CA CYS A 143 15.70 -4.15 9.67
C CYS A 143 17.16 -4.39 10.09
N ALA A 144 17.72 -5.59 9.89
CA ALA A 144 19.05 -5.95 10.39
C ALA A 144 20.19 -5.11 9.76
N THR A 145 19.98 -4.52 8.59
CA THR A 145 20.95 -3.67 7.90
C THR A 145 20.77 -2.18 8.19
N THR A 146 19.63 -1.77 8.75
CA THR A 146 19.18 -0.36 8.81
C THR A 146 19.86 0.47 9.89
N LYS A 147 20.45 -0.17 10.91
CA LYS A 147 21.01 0.45 12.13
C LYS A 147 20.02 1.30 12.95
N LEU A 148 18.73 1.30 12.62
CA LEU A 148 17.68 2.00 13.36
C LEU A 148 17.18 1.15 14.54
N PRO A 149 16.61 1.77 15.58
CA PRO A 149 15.88 1.04 16.61
C PRO A 149 14.68 0.30 15.99
N LEU A 150 14.34 -0.86 16.55
CA LEU A 150 13.15 -1.61 16.14
C LEU A 150 11.89 -1.01 16.78
N THR A 151 10.80 -0.91 16.02
CA THR A 151 9.50 -0.42 16.52
C THR A 151 8.97 -1.28 17.68
N ASN A 152 9.15 -2.61 17.61
CA ASN A 152 8.84 -3.57 18.68
C ASN A 152 7.45 -3.41 19.34
N GLY A 153 6.42 -3.08 18.54
CA GLY A 153 5.06 -2.83 19.03
C GLY A 153 4.86 -1.53 19.82
N THR A 154 5.84 -0.62 19.81
CA THR A 154 5.81 0.66 20.53
C THR A 154 5.82 1.86 19.56
N GLN A 155 5.31 3.01 19.99
CA GLN A 155 5.38 4.26 19.23
C GLN A 155 6.76 4.91 19.44
N VAL A 156 7.62 4.88 18.42
CA VAL A 156 8.98 5.44 18.47
C VAL A 156 9.02 6.74 17.66
N VAL A 157 8.81 7.87 18.35
CA VAL A 157 8.62 9.19 17.72
C VAL A 157 9.85 9.74 16.98
N THR A 158 11.03 9.18 17.24
CA THR A 158 12.30 9.55 16.58
C THR A 158 12.56 8.82 15.26
N GLY A 159 11.63 7.96 14.82
CA GLY A 159 11.81 7.07 13.66
C GLY A 159 12.43 5.72 14.06
N SER A 160 12.10 4.68 13.29
CA SER A 160 12.42 3.28 13.61
C SER A 160 12.30 2.37 12.38
N CYS A 161 12.63 1.09 12.53
CA CYS A 161 12.30 0.04 11.55
C CYS A 161 11.30 -0.96 12.12
N ASN A 162 10.23 -1.27 11.38
CA ASN A 162 9.30 -2.33 11.74
C ASN A 162 9.76 -3.68 11.17
N SER A 163 9.99 -4.65 12.06
CA SER A 163 10.44 -6.00 11.72
C SER A 163 9.33 -6.92 11.24
N ALA A 164 8.06 -6.59 11.49
CA ALA A 164 6.97 -7.08 10.64
C ALA A 164 7.13 -6.37 9.28
N PRO A 165 7.08 -7.08 8.13
CA PRO A 165 7.55 -6.59 6.83
C PRO A 165 6.69 -5.44 6.28
N MET A 166 6.96 -4.25 6.82
CA MET A 166 6.26 -3.00 6.60
C MET A 166 7.28 -1.89 6.30
N GLY A 167 8.43 -1.91 6.98
CA GLY A 167 9.63 -1.16 6.58
C GLY A 167 10.06 -0.07 7.54
N LEU A 168 10.67 0.98 6.99
CA LEU A 168 11.18 2.13 7.72
C LEU A 168 10.07 3.12 8.07
N ILE A 169 10.07 3.61 9.31
CA ILE A 169 9.08 4.56 9.84
C ILE A 169 9.76 5.93 10.04
N PRO A 170 9.23 7.03 9.46
CA PRO A 170 9.83 8.36 9.60
C PRO A 170 9.70 8.87 11.05
N ALA A 171 10.52 9.84 11.40
CA ALA A 171 10.33 10.61 12.64
C ALA A 171 9.05 11.46 12.57
N VAL A 172 8.49 11.87 13.72
CA VAL A 172 7.24 12.67 13.79
C VAL A 172 7.35 13.97 13.00
N ASN A 173 8.50 14.65 13.03
CA ASN A 173 8.75 15.88 12.25
C ASN A 173 9.01 15.63 10.75
N ARG A 174 9.01 14.35 10.32
CA ARG A 174 9.15 13.88 8.93
C ARG A 174 7.92 13.14 8.42
N MET A 175 6.79 13.21 9.12
CA MET A 175 5.52 12.74 8.56
C MET A 175 5.19 13.57 7.30
N PRO A 176 4.79 12.92 6.20
CA PRO A 176 4.42 13.60 4.96
C PRO A 176 3.08 14.32 5.12
N THR A 177 2.88 15.36 4.32
CA THR A 177 1.56 15.97 4.10
C THR A 177 1.43 16.35 2.64
N SER A 178 0.18 16.38 2.15
CA SER A 178 -0.18 16.84 0.82
C SER A 178 -1.30 17.88 0.92
N LYS A 179 -1.40 18.79 -0.04
CA LYS A 179 -2.45 19.81 -0.11
C LYS A 179 -2.72 20.23 -1.54
N PHE A 180 -3.96 20.13 -2.00
CA PHE A 180 -4.35 20.67 -3.31
C PHE A 180 -4.12 22.19 -3.34
N THR A 181 -3.32 22.65 -4.30
CA THR A 181 -3.14 24.08 -4.60
C THR A 181 -4.12 24.55 -5.68
N TYR A 182 -4.44 23.65 -6.62
CA TYR A 182 -5.52 23.78 -7.58
C TYR A 182 -6.08 22.40 -7.99
N PRO A 183 -7.40 22.25 -8.19
CA PRO A 183 -8.42 23.22 -7.81
C PRO A 183 -8.53 23.35 -6.28
N ARG A 184 -9.26 24.34 -5.79
CA ARG A 184 -9.49 24.55 -4.36
C ARG A 184 -10.83 23.95 -3.95
N ASN A 185 -10.95 23.62 -2.67
CA ASN A 185 -12.20 23.12 -2.12
C ASN A 185 -13.32 24.16 -2.24
N GLY A 186 -14.41 23.80 -2.92
CA GLY A 186 -15.55 24.66 -3.23
C GLY A 186 -15.47 25.36 -4.59
N ASP A 187 -14.40 25.17 -5.37
CA ASP A 187 -14.30 25.80 -6.69
C ASP A 187 -15.42 25.33 -7.64
N ILE A 188 -15.85 26.26 -8.49
CA ILE A 188 -16.75 26.04 -9.62
C ILE A 188 -15.90 26.19 -10.88
N LEU A 189 -15.84 25.12 -11.67
CA LEU A 189 -14.99 24.99 -12.85
C LEU A 189 -15.84 24.74 -14.10
N ALA A 190 -15.30 25.06 -15.27
CA ALA A 190 -16.02 24.88 -16.53
C ALA A 190 -16.08 23.40 -16.95
N THR A 191 -17.26 22.95 -17.35
CA THR A 191 -17.45 21.58 -17.87
C THR A 191 -16.60 21.28 -19.11
N ASN A 192 -16.03 20.07 -19.14
CA ASN A 192 -15.21 19.52 -20.24
C ASN A 192 -14.05 20.44 -20.68
N ALA A 193 -13.56 21.29 -19.78
CA ALA A 193 -12.42 22.16 -20.00
C ALA A 193 -11.13 21.55 -19.41
N PRO A 194 -9.98 21.58 -20.13
CA PRO A 194 -8.71 21.11 -19.59
C PRO A 194 -8.34 21.82 -18.28
N MET A 195 -7.80 21.09 -17.30
CA MET A 195 -7.31 21.70 -16.06
C MET A 195 -6.03 21.05 -15.52
N THR A 196 -5.09 21.90 -15.09
CA THR A 196 -3.88 21.49 -14.37
C THR A 196 -4.20 21.31 -12.88
N VAL A 197 -4.23 20.07 -12.39
CA VAL A 197 -4.25 19.79 -10.96
C VAL A 197 -2.86 20.03 -10.38
N GLY A 198 -2.79 20.80 -9.29
CA GLY A 198 -1.58 21.10 -8.54
C GLY A 198 -1.67 20.62 -7.09
N LEU A 199 -0.60 19.98 -6.63
CA LEU A 199 -0.50 19.38 -5.31
C LEU A 199 0.80 19.80 -4.62
N ALA A 200 0.70 20.64 -3.58
CA ALA A 200 1.83 20.89 -2.69
C ALA A 200 2.08 19.65 -1.82
N ILE A 201 3.33 19.25 -1.68
CA ILE A 201 3.76 18.16 -0.80
C ILE A 201 4.85 18.64 0.16
N THR A 202 4.94 18.02 1.33
CA THR A 202 5.98 18.30 2.33
C THR A 202 6.42 17.02 3.02
N ASN A 203 7.71 16.89 3.34
CA ASN A 203 8.33 15.71 3.95
C ASN A 203 8.11 14.39 3.17
N PHE A 204 8.01 14.46 1.83
CA PHE A 204 7.83 13.29 0.97
C PHE A 204 8.79 13.32 -0.22
N ALA A 205 9.59 12.26 -0.37
CA ALA A 205 10.54 12.09 -1.47
C ALA A 205 9.83 11.49 -2.70
N SER A 206 9.08 12.35 -3.39
CA SER A 206 8.38 12.08 -4.65
C SER A 206 9.28 11.59 -5.80
N GLY A 207 8.68 11.00 -6.84
CA GLY A 207 9.36 10.51 -8.03
C GLY A 207 9.84 9.06 -7.95
N ASN A 208 9.53 8.34 -6.87
CA ASN A 208 9.98 6.96 -6.66
C ASN A 208 8.85 5.96 -6.90
N PHE A 209 8.95 5.18 -7.98
CA PHE A 209 7.95 4.18 -8.36
C PHE A 209 8.58 2.99 -9.08
N ALA A 210 8.18 1.77 -8.69
CA ALA A 210 8.54 0.54 -9.38
C ALA A 210 7.45 0.15 -10.40
N ASN A 211 7.74 -0.78 -11.31
CA ASN A 211 6.74 -1.29 -12.25
C ASN A 211 5.65 -2.09 -11.52
N VAL A 212 4.44 -1.55 -11.48
CA VAL A 212 3.26 -2.15 -10.83
C VAL A 212 2.80 -3.48 -11.43
N GLN A 213 3.26 -3.87 -12.62
CA GLN A 213 2.95 -5.18 -13.19
C GLN A 213 3.86 -6.29 -12.67
N THR A 214 5.07 -5.96 -12.20
CA THR A 214 6.12 -6.94 -11.86
C THR A 214 6.70 -6.78 -10.45
N ASN A 215 6.52 -5.62 -9.82
CA ASN A 215 7.00 -5.30 -8.47
C ASN A 215 5.99 -4.37 -7.77
N TYR A 216 4.78 -4.86 -7.53
CA TYR A 216 3.75 -4.16 -6.76
C TYR A 216 3.83 -4.58 -5.29
N LEU A 217 3.92 -3.60 -4.38
CA LEU A 217 4.00 -3.79 -2.92
C LEU A 217 5.08 -4.79 -2.44
N ALA A 218 6.11 -5.05 -3.24
CA ALA A 218 7.08 -6.12 -2.98
C ALA A 218 8.12 -5.74 -1.92
N ALA A 219 8.58 -4.48 -1.91
CA ALA A 219 9.57 -3.98 -0.98
C ALA A 219 8.91 -3.24 0.21
N PRO A 220 9.46 -3.33 1.43
CA PRO A 220 9.02 -2.53 2.57
C PRO A 220 9.22 -1.02 2.33
N GLN A 221 8.50 -0.17 3.09
CA GLN A 221 8.64 1.29 3.03
C GLN A 221 10.10 1.73 3.25
N GLN A 222 10.55 2.71 2.47
CA GLN A 222 11.90 3.27 2.52
C GLN A 222 11.87 4.76 2.86
N LEU A 223 12.94 5.24 3.48
CA LEU A 223 13.19 6.66 3.73
C LEU A 223 14.38 7.13 2.89
N ASP A 224 14.39 8.40 2.51
CA ASP A 224 15.55 9.04 1.89
C ASP A 224 16.62 9.40 2.94
N SER A 225 17.72 10.03 2.50
CA SER A 225 18.78 10.52 3.41
C SER A 225 18.33 11.61 4.39
N ASN A 226 17.16 12.23 4.18
CA ASN A 226 16.58 13.26 5.04
C ASN A 226 15.55 12.69 6.03
N GLY A 227 15.25 11.38 5.95
CA GLY A 227 14.25 10.69 6.76
C GLY A 227 12.81 10.82 6.23
N GLN A 228 12.61 11.24 4.99
CA GLN A 228 11.31 11.40 4.33
C GLN A 228 10.90 10.09 3.65
N ILE A 229 9.59 9.77 3.64
CA ILE A 229 9.09 8.58 2.92
C ILE A 229 9.35 8.74 1.42
N GLN A 230 9.96 7.71 0.80
CA GLN A 230 10.14 7.63 -0.65
C GLN A 230 8.91 7.03 -1.31
N GLY A 231 8.41 7.66 -2.38
CA GLY A 231 7.32 7.10 -3.17
C GLY A 231 6.83 8.01 -4.28
N HIS A 232 5.57 7.81 -4.68
CA HIS A 232 4.83 8.65 -5.60
C HIS A 232 3.44 8.93 -5.01
N ALA A 233 2.95 10.14 -5.24
CA ALA A 233 1.57 10.49 -4.94
C ALA A 233 0.65 10.06 -6.09
N MET A 234 -0.64 10.03 -5.84
CA MET A 234 -1.68 9.81 -6.84
C MET A 234 -2.78 10.86 -6.66
N VAL A 235 -3.46 11.20 -7.74
CA VAL A 235 -4.71 11.97 -7.71
C VAL A 235 -5.82 11.07 -8.23
N VAL A 236 -6.92 11.02 -7.48
CA VAL A 236 -8.16 10.35 -7.88
C VAL A 236 -9.27 11.40 -7.87
N ILE A 237 -10.11 11.42 -8.92
CA ILE A 237 -11.31 12.26 -8.95
C ILE A 237 -12.52 11.36 -9.19
N GLU A 238 -13.46 11.39 -8.26
CA GLU A 238 -14.66 10.56 -8.21
C GLU A 238 -15.91 11.45 -8.31
N GLU A 239 -16.91 11.04 -9.08
CA GLU A 239 -18.23 11.67 -9.06
C GLU A 239 -18.93 11.35 -7.74
N VAL A 240 -19.43 12.38 -7.06
CA VAL A 240 -20.17 12.24 -5.81
C VAL A 240 -21.64 12.05 -6.14
N ALA A 241 -22.24 11.00 -5.57
CA ALA A 241 -23.65 10.72 -5.76
C ALA A 241 -24.53 11.89 -5.27
N ALA A 242 -25.68 12.10 -5.92
CA ALA A 242 -26.63 13.14 -5.55
C ALA A 242 -27.19 13.01 -4.12
N ASP A 243 -27.15 11.80 -3.54
CA ASP A 243 -27.32 11.57 -2.11
C ASP A 243 -25.93 11.57 -1.42
N PRO A 244 -25.62 12.56 -0.56
CA PRO A 244 -24.33 12.67 0.11
C PRO A 244 -24.08 11.56 1.16
N LEU A 245 -25.09 10.74 1.49
CA LEU A 245 -24.94 9.59 2.39
C LEU A 245 -24.56 8.29 1.64
N THR A 246 -24.63 8.28 0.31
CA THR A 246 -24.23 7.14 -0.50
C THR A 246 -22.71 7.05 -0.59
N ALA A 247 -22.15 5.94 -0.10
CA ALA A 247 -20.72 5.66 -0.20
C ALA A 247 -20.29 5.48 -1.68
N LEU A 248 -19.13 6.04 -2.03
CA LEU A 248 -18.58 5.91 -3.38
C LEU A 248 -18.05 4.49 -3.62
N ASP A 249 -18.16 4.00 -4.86
CA ASP A 249 -17.60 2.72 -5.28
C ASP A 249 -16.13 2.92 -5.68
N PRO A 250 -15.14 2.42 -4.92
CA PRO A 250 -13.71 2.71 -5.15
C PRO A 250 -13.16 2.11 -6.45
N ARG A 251 -13.99 1.39 -7.22
CA ARG A 251 -13.68 0.90 -8.58
C ARG A 251 -14.07 1.90 -9.66
N LYS A 252 -14.73 3.01 -9.32
CA LYS A 252 -15.25 4.02 -10.24
C LYS A 252 -14.62 5.37 -9.95
N PHE A 253 -13.91 5.90 -10.94
CA PHE A 253 -13.33 7.23 -10.92
C PHE A 253 -13.51 7.86 -12.30
N MET A 254 -13.57 9.19 -12.36
CA MET A 254 -13.53 9.95 -13.61
C MET A 254 -12.09 10.21 -14.06
N PHE A 255 -11.17 10.33 -13.09
CA PHE A 255 -9.75 10.52 -13.35
C PHE A 255 -8.92 9.77 -12.31
N PHE A 256 -7.83 9.14 -12.76
CA PHE A 256 -6.80 8.56 -11.91
C PHE A 256 -5.43 8.86 -12.53
N LYS A 257 -4.49 9.33 -11.71
CA LYS A 257 -3.11 9.52 -12.14
C LYS A 257 -2.12 9.26 -11.01
N GLY A 258 -1.17 8.36 -11.24
CA GLY A 258 0.07 8.32 -10.47
C GLY A 258 1.02 9.45 -10.88
N LEU A 259 1.43 10.27 -9.91
CA LEU A 259 2.36 11.39 -10.08
C LEU A 259 3.79 10.86 -9.95
N THR A 260 4.33 10.38 -11.08
CA THR A 260 5.65 9.74 -11.17
C THR A 260 6.82 10.74 -11.25
N GLY A 261 6.55 12.04 -11.31
CA GLY A 261 7.57 13.09 -11.27
C GLY A 261 8.08 13.39 -9.86
N VAL A 262 9.19 14.11 -9.79
CA VAL A 262 9.64 14.80 -8.57
C VAL A 262 8.90 16.14 -8.49
N ALA A 263 8.53 16.57 -7.28
CA ALA A 263 8.00 17.91 -7.06
C ALA A 263 8.98 19.00 -7.53
N ASP A 264 8.43 20.12 -7.99
CA ASP A 264 9.23 21.26 -8.43
C ASP A 264 10.00 21.94 -7.27
N SER A 265 10.77 22.98 -7.59
CA SER A 265 11.53 23.76 -6.60
C SER A 265 10.67 24.47 -5.54
N THR A 266 9.34 24.49 -5.71
CA THR A 266 8.37 25.04 -4.74
C THR A 266 7.67 23.95 -3.92
N GLY A 267 7.96 22.68 -4.19
CA GLY A 267 7.33 21.53 -3.54
C GLY A 267 5.99 21.12 -4.15
N VAL A 268 5.71 21.50 -5.40
CA VAL A 268 4.44 21.17 -6.08
C VAL A 268 4.64 20.05 -7.12
N LEU A 269 3.74 19.06 -7.08
CA LEU A 269 3.51 18.10 -8.16
C LEU A 269 2.31 18.55 -9.00
N THR A 270 2.35 18.36 -10.31
CA THR A 270 1.24 18.73 -11.22
C THR A 270 0.83 17.57 -12.12
N THR A 271 -0.45 17.56 -12.54
CA THR A 271 -0.93 16.73 -13.66
C THR A 271 -2.07 17.41 -14.41
N GLU A 272 -2.15 17.17 -15.71
CA GLU A 272 -3.27 17.61 -16.53
C GLU A 272 -4.44 16.63 -16.48
N VAL A 273 -5.65 17.17 -16.38
CA VAL A 273 -6.92 16.51 -16.72
C VAL A 273 -7.34 17.07 -18.08
N THR A 274 -6.85 16.47 -19.17
CA THR A 274 -6.88 17.07 -20.52
C THR A 274 -8.29 17.26 -21.07
N GLU A 275 -9.18 16.29 -20.87
CA GLU A 275 -10.56 16.35 -21.36
C GLU A 275 -11.51 17.12 -20.42
N GLY A 276 -10.98 17.63 -19.30
CA GLY A 276 -11.80 18.17 -18.21
C GLY A 276 -12.69 17.10 -17.57
N LEU A 277 -13.81 17.56 -17.00
CA LEU A 277 -14.83 16.72 -16.38
C LEU A 277 -16.24 17.17 -16.79
N PRO A 278 -17.22 16.25 -16.97
CA PRO A 278 -18.62 16.59 -17.25
C PRO A 278 -19.27 17.42 -16.14
N ALA A 279 -20.50 17.90 -16.37
CA ALA A 279 -21.30 18.58 -15.35
C ALA A 279 -21.58 17.65 -14.16
N GLY A 280 -21.26 18.09 -12.95
CA GLY A 280 -21.39 17.25 -11.76
C GLY A 280 -20.71 17.82 -10.51
N PHE A 281 -20.83 17.08 -9.41
CA PHE A 281 -20.15 17.35 -8.14
C PHE A 281 -19.11 16.26 -7.91
N TYR A 282 -17.87 16.64 -7.62
CA TYR A 282 -16.73 15.72 -7.61
C TYR A 282 -15.95 15.82 -6.30
N ARG A 283 -15.45 14.68 -5.84
CA ARG A 283 -14.42 14.58 -4.80
C ARG A 283 -13.09 14.33 -5.48
N ALA A 284 -12.12 15.21 -5.28
CA ALA A 284 -10.72 14.93 -5.61
C ALA A 284 -9.96 14.58 -4.33
N THR A 285 -9.25 13.45 -4.34
CA THR A 285 -8.40 13.01 -3.24
C THR A 285 -6.97 12.82 -3.72
N THR A 286 -6.02 12.99 -2.80
CA THR A 286 -4.71 12.39 -2.97
C THR A 286 -4.72 10.99 -2.38
N THR A 287 -3.84 10.13 -2.91
CA THR A 287 -3.39 8.97 -2.15
C THR A 287 -1.87 8.82 -2.30
N ASN A 288 -1.28 8.14 -1.33
CA ASN A 288 0.06 7.60 -1.45
C ASN A 288 -0.03 6.22 -2.14
N GLY A 289 0.87 5.89 -3.07
CA GLY A 289 0.81 4.62 -3.80
C GLY A 289 0.86 3.36 -2.92
N ASN A 290 1.43 3.50 -1.72
CA ASN A 290 1.33 2.55 -0.61
C ASN A 290 0.78 3.33 0.61
N PRO A 291 0.02 2.71 1.53
CA PRO A 291 -0.36 3.36 2.79
C PRO A 291 0.87 3.87 3.54
N ALA A 292 0.95 5.19 3.78
CA ALA A 292 2.08 5.77 4.49
C ALA A 292 2.11 5.27 5.94
N LEU A 293 3.23 4.68 6.35
CA LEU A 293 3.40 4.16 7.69
C LEU A 293 4.00 5.23 8.59
N LEU A 294 3.31 5.54 9.69
CA LEU A 294 3.55 6.72 10.52
C LEU A 294 3.93 6.34 11.96
N PRO A 295 4.73 7.16 12.66
CA PRO A 295 5.32 6.83 13.96
C PRO A 295 4.34 6.88 15.16
N THR A 296 3.16 7.48 15.00
CA THR A 296 2.15 7.62 16.05
C THR A 296 0.77 7.18 15.58
N LEU A 297 -0.10 6.79 16.50
CA LEU A 297 -1.51 6.49 16.21
C LEU A 297 -2.37 7.75 16.12
N GLN A 298 -2.03 8.79 16.89
CA GLN A 298 -2.68 10.09 16.83
C GLN A 298 -1.89 11.00 15.89
N HIS A 299 -2.44 11.22 14.70
CA HIS A 299 -1.94 12.14 13.67
C HIS A 299 -3.12 12.64 12.80
N GLY A 300 -2.91 13.72 12.05
CA GLY A 300 -3.87 14.18 11.04
C GLY A 300 -3.83 13.30 9.77
N ALA A 301 -4.82 13.44 8.89
CA ALA A 301 -4.74 12.84 7.56
C ALA A 301 -3.51 13.39 6.81
N VAL A 302 -2.74 12.49 6.17
CA VAL A 302 -1.59 12.86 5.32
C VAL A 302 -2.01 13.16 3.89
N ASP A 303 -3.12 12.56 3.48
CA ASP A 303 -3.81 12.76 2.21
C ASP A 303 -4.84 13.89 2.31
N ASP A 304 -4.96 14.68 1.25
CA ASP A 304 -5.92 15.76 1.16
C ASP A 304 -7.19 15.33 0.39
N ALA A 305 -8.31 15.98 0.71
CA ALA A 305 -9.58 15.77 0.02
C ALA A 305 -10.29 17.11 -0.19
N ILE A 306 -10.70 17.38 -1.42
CA ILE A 306 -11.45 18.57 -1.81
C ILE A 306 -12.69 18.17 -2.60
N TYR A 307 -13.68 19.05 -2.58
CA TYR A 307 -14.91 18.93 -3.35
C TYR A 307 -15.02 20.09 -4.34
N VAL A 308 -15.40 19.82 -5.58
CA VAL A 308 -15.53 20.83 -6.66
C VAL A 308 -16.80 20.60 -7.48
N ASN A 309 -17.31 21.65 -8.10
CA ASN A 309 -18.45 21.59 -9.02
C ASN A 309 -17.99 21.89 -10.45
N MET A 310 -18.53 21.16 -11.41
CA MET A 310 -18.39 21.44 -12.84
C MET A 310 -19.73 21.97 -13.35
N LEU A 311 -19.76 23.21 -13.85
CA LEU A 311 -20.96 23.92 -14.33
C LEU A 311 -20.75 24.56 -15.72
#